data_AF-A0A2Z2P2R5-F1
#
_entry.id   AF-A0A2Z2P2R5-F1
#
_cell.length_a   1.000
_cell.length_b   1.000
_cell.length_c   1.000
_cell.angle_alpha   90.00
_cell.angle_beta   90.00
_cell.angle_gamma   90.00
#
_symmetry.space_group_name_H-M   'P 1'
#
loop_
_entity.id
_entity.type
_entity.pdbx_description
1 polymer ?
#
loop_
_entity_poly.entity_id
_entity_poly.type
_entity_poly.pdbx_seq_one_letter_code
_entity_poly.pdbx_strand_id
1 'polypeptide(L)'
;MAEITLKAVSALSGFDTRIGDTRLVAIENLDILSIALPRSMQAEPPVDTRSALNNRMQEAFGIALPDPGKLNSTDETTTLMGLQSDQWFMTTNKQAIDPVKSFKSVLADTAYLTDQSDSWAILEISGPNAQAALERICLLDLASDVFDDKKVARTAMEHLSVIIHRPELTRFRLYSPRSSAQSFLHAVQLSLQNVS
;
A
#
# COMPACT_ATOMS: atom_id res chain seq x y z
N MET A 1 -29.16 -27.81 -14.68
CA MET A 1 -28.31 -26.59 -14.75
C MET A 1 -27.12 -26.84 -13.85
N ALA A 2 -25.89 -26.59 -14.30
CA ALA A 2 -24.73 -26.67 -13.42
C ALA A 2 -24.79 -25.51 -12.42
N GLU A 3 -24.67 -25.81 -11.12
CA GLU A 3 -24.46 -24.77 -10.11
C GLU A 3 -23.04 -24.22 -10.27
N ILE A 4 -22.93 -23.05 -10.90
CA ILE A 4 -21.66 -22.33 -10.99
C ILE A 4 -21.52 -21.49 -9.73
N THR A 5 -20.66 -21.93 -8.81
CA THR A 5 -20.27 -21.15 -7.63
C THR A 5 -18.99 -20.41 -7.93
N LEU A 6 -19.04 -19.07 -7.95
CA LEU A 6 -17.86 -18.24 -8.10
C LEU A 6 -17.06 -18.23 -6.79
N LYS A 7 -15.74 -18.42 -6.89
CA LYS A 7 -14.82 -18.27 -5.77
C LYS A 7 -13.90 -17.09 -6.05
N ALA A 8 -13.76 -16.21 -5.07
CA ALA A 8 -12.76 -15.16 -5.13
C ALA A 8 -11.36 -15.80 -5.22
N VAL A 9 -10.50 -15.21 -6.06
CA VAL A 9 -9.10 -15.62 -6.22
C VAL A 9 -8.25 -14.39 -6.01
N SER A 10 -7.15 -14.52 -5.27
CA SER A 10 -6.19 -13.44 -5.09
C SER A 10 -5.38 -13.19 -6.36
N ALA A 11 -4.66 -12.06 -6.43
CA ALA A 11 -3.89 -11.70 -7.62
C ALA A 11 -2.71 -12.68 -7.90
N LEU A 12 -2.18 -13.28 -6.84
CA LEU A 12 -0.95 -14.08 -6.86
C LEU A 12 -1.13 -15.49 -6.27
N SER A 13 -2.35 -15.90 -5.96
CA SER A 13 -2.70 -17.27 -5.53
C SER A 13 -1.87 -17.82 -4.36
N GLY A 14 -1.61 -17.00 -3.34
CA GLY A 14 -0.88 -17.39 -2.14
C GLY A 14 0.61 -17.62 -2.37
N PHE A 15 1.19 -17.00 -3.40
CA PHE A 15 2.61 -17.14 -3.72
C PHE A 15 3.51 -16.90 -2.52
N ASP A 16 4.42 -17.83 -2.25
CA ASP A 16 5.43 -17.74 -1.21
C ASP A 16 6.66 -18.56 -1.64
N THR A 17 7.81 -17.91 -1.74
CA THR A 17 9.05 -18.58 -2.09
C THR A 17 10.23 -18.03 -1.29
N ARG A 18 11.28 -18.84 -1.21
CA ARG A 18 12.55 -18.46 -0.60
C ARG A 18 13.70 -18.74 -1.57
N ILE A 19 14.56 -17.75 -1.74
CA ILE A 19 15.77 -17.85 -2.56
C ILE A 19 16.95 -17.45 -1.67
N GLY A 20 17.78 -18.44 -1.34
CA GLY A 20 18.74 -18.32 -0.24
C GLY A 20 18.01 -17.97 1.07
N ASP A 21 18.49 -16.95 1.77
CA ASP A 21 17.91 -16.47 3.02
C ASP A 21 16.78 -15.43 2.83
N THR A 22 16.51 -15.01 1.59
CA THR A 22 15.53 -13.97 1.26
C THR A 22 14.19 -14.59 0.86
N ARG A 23 13.11 -14.13 1.48
CA ARG A 23 11.73 -14.55 1.21
C ARG A 23 11.02 -13.53 0.34
N LEU A 24 10.30 -14.01 -0.68
CA LEU A 24 9.40 -13.23 -1.51
C LEU A 24 8.00 -13.84 -1.40
N VAL A 25 7.04 -13.07 -0.89
CA VAL A 25 5.68 -13.56 -0.60
C VAL A 25 4.63 -12.58 -1.11
N ALA A 26 3.49 -13.10 -1.53
CA ALA A 26 2.29 -12.31 -1.81
C ALA A 26 1.58 -11.96 -0.50
N ILE A 27 1.30 -10.67 -0.30
CA ILE A 27 0.43 -10.22 0.78
C ILE A 27 -0.99 -10.15 0.24
N GLU A 28 -1.91 -10.80 0.94
CA GLU A 28 -3.31 -10.92 0.53
C GLU A 28 -4.23 -10.36 1.61
N ASN A 29 -5.52 -10.22 1.29
CA ASN A 29 -6.56 -9.95 2.28
C ASN A 29 -6.39 -8.61 3.03
N LEU A 30 -5.85 -7.60 2.33
CA LEU A 30 -5.84 -6.22 2.82
C LEU A 30 -7.02 -5.45 2.26
N ASP A 31 -7.73 -4.76 3.14
CA ASP A 31 -8.60 -3.66 2.75
C ASP A 31 -7.70 -2.48 2.37
N ILE A 32 -8.00 -1.87 1.23
CA ILE A 32 -7.24 -0.75 0.72
C ILE A 32 -8.19 0.38 0.38
N LEU A 33 -7.99 1.54 0.99
CA LEU A 33 -8.81 2.72 0.77
C LEU A 33 -7.97 3.89 0.29
N SER A 34 -8.41 4.47 -0.82
CA SER A 34 -7.98 5.82 -1.20
C SER A 34 -8.84 6.84 -0.47
N ILE A 35 -8.17 7.81 0.17
CA ILE A 35 -8.78 8.86 0.98
C ILE A 35 -8.36 10.19 0.35
N ALA A 36 -9.29 10.99 -0.14
CA ALA A 36 -9.00 12.28 -0.76
C ALA A 36 -9.77 13.42 -0.09
N LEU A 37 -9.17 14.61 0.01
CA LEU A 37 -9.87 15.77 0.56
C LEU A 37 -10.98 16.24 -0.39
N PRO A 38 -12.18 16.53 0.13
CA PRO A 38 -13.18 17.30 -0.56
C PRO A 38 -12.66 18.70 -0.88
N ARG A 39 -12.97 19.18 -2.09
CA ARG A 39 -12.58 20.53 -2.50
C ARG A 39 -13.39 21.54 -1.68
N SER A 40 -12.72 22.33 -0.84
CA SER A 40 -13.37 23.29 0.07
C SER A 40 -14.00 24.53 -0.62
N MET A 41 -13.91 24.66 -1.94
CA MET A 41 -14.22 25.89 -2.68
C MET A 41 -15.71 26.34 -2.68
N GLN A 42 -16.61 25.63 -1.99
CA GLN A 42 -18.04 25.94 -1.97
C GLN A 42 -18.65 26.04 -0.56
N ALA A 43 -17.85 25.86 0.50
CA ALA A 43 -18.34 26.00 1.87
C ALA A 43 -18.05 27.42 2.40
N GLU A 44 -19.10 28.14 2.81
CA GLU A 44 -18.99 29.37 3.60
C GLU A 44 -19.51 29.13 5.02
N PRO A 45 -18.67 29.30 6.06
CA PRO A 45 -17.25 29.67 6.03
C PRO A 45 -16.33 28.53 5.54
N PRO A 46 -15.07 28.84 5.15
CA PRO A 46 -14.09 27.83 4.78
C PRO A 46 -13.91 26.81 5.90
N VAL A 47 -14.19 25.54 5.60
CA VAL A 47 -13.95 24.44 6.54
C VAL A 47 -12.52 23.96 6.34
N ASP A 48 -11.73 23.92 7.41
CA ASP A 48 -10.41 23.25 7.40
C ASP A 48 -10.62 21.73 7.40
N THR A 49 -10.91 21.21 6.21
CA THR A 49 -11.22 19.79 6.02
C THR A 49 -10.01 18.90 6.32
N ARG A 50 -8.78 19.40 6.13
CA ARG A 50 -7.56 18.63 6.42
C ARG A 50 -7.41 18.42 7.92
N SER A 51 -7.55 19.47 8.72
CA SER A 51 -7.50 19.34 10.18
C SER A 51 -8.65 18.49 10.71
N ALA A 52 -9.86 18.66 10.16
CA ALA A 52 -11.01 17.83 10.53
C ALA A 52 -10.77 16.33 10.24
N LEU A 53 -10.26 16.00 9.06
CA LEU A 53 -9.88 14.63 8.70
C LEU A 53 -8.78 14.10 9.64
N ASN A 54 -7.73 14.89 9.88
CA ASN A 54 -6.62 14.50 10.75
C ASN A 54 -7.08 14.20 12.18
N ASN A 55 -7.99 14.99 12.73
CA ASN A 55 -8.55 14.75 14.07
C ASN A 55 -9.34 13.43 14.10
N ARG A 56 -10.20 13.18 13.10
CA ARG A 56 -10.96 11.93 13.02
C ARG A 56 -10.07 10.70 12.81
N MET A 57 -9.01 10.81 12.01
CA MET A 57 -8.04 9.74 11.82
C MET A 57 -7.32 9.39 13.13
N GLN A 58 -6.91 10.42 13.90
CA GLN A 58 -6.30 10.22 15.21
C GLN A 58 -7.27 9.63 16.23
N GLU A 59 -8.50 10.15 16.31
CA GLU A 59 -9.51 9.67 17.26
C GLU A 59 -9.90 8.21 17.02
N ALA A 60 -10.06 7.81 15.77
CA ALA A 60 -10.63 6.51 15.44
C ALA A 60 -9.59 5.42 15.17
N PHE A 61 -8.42 5.81 14.66
CA PHE A 61 -7.37 4.86 14.29
C PHE A 61 -6.06 5.12 15.04
N GLY A 62 -5.93 6.21 15.81
CA GLY A 62 -4.67 6.55 16.47
C GLY A 62 -3.56 6.98 15.51
N ILE A 63 -3.91 7.37 14.28
CA ILE A 63 -2.95 7.67 13.22
C ILE A 63 -3.13 9.09 12.68
N ALA A 64 -2.03 9.85 12.62
CA ALA A 64 -2.02 11.18 12.03
C ALA A 64 -1.85 11.09 10.50
N LEU A 65 -2.38 12.08 9.78
CA LEU A 65 -2.15 12.21 8.33
C LEU A 65 -0.65 12.48 8.07
N PRO A 66 0.05 11.61 7.34
CA PRO A 66 1.43 11.87 6.95
C PRO A 66 1.51 12.93 5.84
N ASP A 67 2.65 13.58 5.74
CA ASP A 67 3.00 14.43 4.60
C ASP A 67 3.26 13.59 3.32
N PRO A 68 3.23 14.21 2.13
CA PRO A 68 3.57 13.53 0.89
C PRO A 68 4.95 12.86 0.94
N GLY A 69 5.03 11.61 0.51
CA GLY A 69 6.24 10.79 0.56
C GLY A 69 6.54 10.18 1.95
N LYS A 70 5.64 10.40 2.93
CA LYS A 70 5.73 9.82 4.26
C LYS A 70 4.58 8.85 4.51
N LEU A 71 4.80 7.94 5.44
CA LEU A 71 3.77 7.05 5.97
C LEU A 71 3.78 7.07 7.48
N ASN A 72 2.63 6.72 8.06
CA ASN A 72 2.51 6.36 9.46
C ASN A 72 1.90 4.95 9.53
N SER A 73 2.27 4.18 10.55
CA SER A 73 1.68 2.86 10.83
C SER A 73 1.36 2.78 12.31
N THR A 74 0.26 2.10 12.65
CA THR A 74 -0.08 1.81 14.06
C THR A 74 0.38 0.43 14.48
N ASP A 75 0.45 -0.48 13.52
CA ASP A 75 0.89 -1.87 13.65
C ASP A 75 1.34 -2.40 12.27
N GLU A 76 1.59 -3.70 12.16
CA GLU A 76 2.01 -4.37 10.92
C GLU A 76 0.96 -4.37 9.81
N THR A 77 -0.30 -4.16 10.17
CA THR A 77 -1.44 -4.37 9.27
C THR A 77 -2.08 -3.07 8.84
N THR A 78 -1.95 -2.02 9.64
CA THR A 78 -2.57 -0.71 9.43
C THR A 78 -1.53 0.37 9.15
N THR A 79 -1.51 0.81 7.90
CA THR A 79 -0.57 1.80 7.38
C THR A 79 -1.31 2.86 6.59
N LEU A 80 -1.01 4.13 6.85
CA LEU A 80 -1.49 5.29 6.10
C LEU A 80 -0.32 5.91 5.33
N MET A 81 -0.44 5.98 4.02
CA MET A 81 0.59 6.48 3.10
C MET A 81 0.17 7.82 2.49
N GLY A 82 1.00 8.85 2.63
CA GLY A 82 0.82 10.15 1.98
C GLY A 82 1.35 10.09 0.55
N LEU A 83 0.47 9.84 -0.43
CA LEU A 83 0.86 9.71 -1.83
C LEU A 83 0.82 11.03 -2.59
N GLN A 84 -0.04 11.97 -2.20
CA GLN A 84 -0.15 13.32 -2.76
C GLN A 84 -0.55 14.32 -1.66
N SER A 85 -0.57 15.63 -1.95
CA SER A 85 -0.91 16.69 -0.98
C SER A 85 -2.28 16.50 -0.32
N ASP A 86 -3.25 16.02 -1.11
CA ASP A 86 -4.65 15.91 -0.72
C ASP A 86 -5.18 14.48 -0.90
N GLN A 87 -4.28 13.49 -1.03
CA GLN A 87 -4.63 12.08 -1.19
C GLN A 87 -3.71 11.17 -0.36
N TRP A 88 -4.36 10.31 0.42
CA TRP A 88 -3.73 9.24 1.19
C TRP A 88 -4.23 7.88 0.75
N PHE A 89 -3.46 6.87 1.13
CA PHE A 89 -3.72 5.48 0.82
C PHE A 89 -3.57 4.68 2.10
N MET A 90 -4.68 4.11 2.57
CA MET A 90 -4.68 3.33 3.79
C MET A 90 -4.82 1.85 3.49
N THR A 91 -4.00 1.04 4.14
CA THR A 91 -4.12 -0.42 4.12
C THR A 91 -4.47 -0.91 5.52
N THR A 92 -5.36 -1.89 5.64
CA THR A 92 -5.71 -2.55 6.91
C THR A 92 -6.12 -3.99 6.66
N ASN A 93 -5.94 -4.90 7.62
CA ASN A 93 -6.36 -6.30 7.49
C ASN A 93 -7.73 -6.59 8.13
N LYS A 94 -8.58 -5.57 8.29
CA LYS A 94 -9.90 -5.70 8.92
C LYS A 94 -10.87 -6.58 8.11
N GLN A 95 -10.64 -6.74 6.81
CA GLN A 95 -11.48 -7.52 5.90
C GLN A 95 -12.95 -7.13 6.01
N ALA A 96 -13.23 -5.83 6.01
CA ALA A 96 -14.59 -5.33 6.12
C ALA A 96 -15.39 -5.76 4.88
N ILE A 97 -16.64 -6.19 5.08
CA ILE A 97 -17.55 -6.52 3.96
C ILE A 97 -17.73 -5.33 3.01
N ASP A 98 -17.74 -4.12 3.58
CA ASP A 98 -17.76 -2.85 2.86
C ASP A 98 -16.77 -1.89 3.53
N PRO A 99 -15.51 -1.84 3.04
CA PRO A 99 -14.48 -0.97 3.60
C PRO A 99 -14.89 0.51 3.57
N VAL A 100 -15.55 0.96 2.49
CA VAL A 100 -15.99 2.35 2.35
C VAL A 100 -17.03 2.71 3.41
N LYS A 101 -18.03 1.87 3.63
CA LYS A 101 -19.06 2.12 4.66
C LYS A 101 -18.47 2.09 6.07
N SER A 102 -17.57 1.15 6.34
CA SER A 102 -16.85 1.06 7.61
C SER A 102 -16.12 2.37 7.91
N PHE A 103 -15.35 2.88 6.94
CA PHE A 103 -14.61 4.13 7.09
C PHE A 103 -15.50 5.38 7.08
N LYS A 104 -16.57 5.41 6.28
CA LYS A 104 -17.50 6.53 6.24
C LYS A 104 -18.23 6.73 7.57
N SER A 105 -18.53 5.66 8.29
CA SER A 105 -19.13 5.75 9.64
C SER A 105 -18.25 6.50 10.64
N VAL A 106 -16.94 6.51 10.40
CA VAL A 106 -15.92 7.12 11.24
C VAL A 106 -15.53 8.52 10.74
N LEU A 107 -15.25 8.63 9.44
CA LEU A 107 -14.72 9.84 8.81
C LEU A 107 -15.80 10.82 8.36
N ALA A 108 -17.07 10.40 8.36
CA ALA A 108 -18.20 11.20 7.87
C ALA A 108 -17.92 11.78 6.47
N ASP A 109 -18.24 13.06 6.25
CA ASP A 109 -18.02 13.75 4.97
C ASP A 109 -16.70 14.53 4.91
N THR A 110 -15.73 14.20 5.79
CA THR A 110 -14.40 14.84 5.79
C THR A 110 -13.48 14.34 4.65
N ALA A 111 -13.84 13.25 3.98
CA ALA A 111 -13.07 12.63 2.92
C ALA A 111 -13.96 12.04 1.83
N TYR A 112 -13.47 12.06 0.58
CA TYR A 112 -13.91 11.12 -0.45
C TYR A 112 -13.17 9.79 -0.25
N LEU A 113 -13.93 8.70 -0.24
CA LEU A 113 -13.42 7.36 0.00
C LEU A 113 -13.63 6.50 -1.24
N THR A 114 -12.64 5.69 -1.58
CA THR A 114 -12.74 4.71 -2.68
C THR A 114 -12.08 3.42 -2.25
N ASP A 115 -12.83 2.32 -2.34
CA ASP A 115 -12.30 0.97 -2.17
C ASP A 115 -11.36 0.64 -3.34
N GLN A 116 -10.14 0.22 -3.03
CA GLN A 116 -9.13 -0.23 -3.97
C GLN A 116 -8.57 -1.62 -3.59
N SER A 117 -9.22 -2.35 -2.70
CA SER A 117 -8.73 -3.64 -2.15
C SER A 117 -8.38 -4.65 -3.25
N ASP A 118 -9.19 -4.71 -4.31
CA ASP A 118 -8.97 -5.59 -5.46
C ASP A 118 -8.15 -4.96 -6.61
N SER A 119 -7.63 -3.75 -6.43
CA SER A 119 -6.89 -3.04 -7.50
C SER A 119 -5.41 -3.38 -7.56
N TRP A 120 -4.87 -4.04 -6.52
CA TRP A 120 -3.42 -4.19 -6.33
C TRP A 120 -3.00 -5.65 -6.15
N ALA A 121 -1.83 -5.98 -6.69
CA ALA A 121 -1.05 -7.15 -6.30
C ALA A 121 0.10 -6.69 -5.40
N ILE A 122 0.19 -7.28 -4.22
CA ILE A 122 1.13 -6.86 -3.18
C ILE A 122 2.16 -7.95 -2.99
N LEU A 123 3.44 -7.58 -3.10
CA LEU A 123 4.57 -8.43 -2.79
C LEU A 123 5.31 -7.87 -1.59
N GLU A 124 5.79 -8.75 -0.73
CA GLU A 124 6.74 -8.44 0.32
C GLU A 124 8.02 -9.23 0.07
N ILE A 125 9.14 -8.51 0.04
CA ILE A 125 10.47 -9.09 -0.04
C ILE A 125 11.20 -8.80 1.27
N SER A 126 11.72 -9.85 1.91
CA SER A 126 12.38 -9.75 3.21
C SER A 126 13.63 -10.61 3.27
N GLY A 127 14.72 -10.04 3.76
CA GLY A 127 16.00 -10.75 3.92
C GLY A 127 17.21 -9.96 3.38
N PRO A 128 18.42 -10.53 3.52
CA PRO A 128 19.67 -9.81 3.26
C PRO A 128 19.81 -9.34 1.80
N ASN A 129 19.25 -10.07 0.83
CA ASN A 129 19.34 -9.71 -0.58
C ASN A 129 18.16 -8.87 -1.07
N ALA A 130 17.22 -8.49 -0.19
CA ALA A 130 16.01 -7.76 -0.59
C ALA A 130 16.35 -6.41 -1.24
N GLN A 131 17.26 -5.64 -0.64
CA GLN A 131 17.66 -4.34 -1.19
C GLN A 131 18.39 -4.51 -2.53
N ALA A 132 19.39 -5.40 -2.60
CA ALA A 132 20.15 -5.66 -3.83
C ALA A 132 19.25 -6.15 -4.98
N ALA A 133 18.24 -6.98 -4.69
CA ALA A 133 17.27 -7.42 -5.68
C ALA A 133 16.41 -6.26 -6.21
N LEU A 134 16.01 -5.33 -5.34
CA LEU A 134 15.20 -4.19 -5.74
C LEU A 134 16.01 -3.11 -6.48
N GLU A 135 17.26 -2.83 -6.08
CA GLU A 135 18.13 -1.83 -6.72
C GLU A 135 18.42 -2.14 -8.20
N ARG A 136 18.32 -3.40 -8.60
CA ARG A 136 18.43 -3.81 -10.01
C ARG A 136 17.28 -3.34 -10.89
N ILE A 137 16.10 -3.16 -10.30
CA ILE A 137 14.84 -2.89 -11.05
C ILE A 137 14.13 -1.62 -10.57
N CYS A 138 14.57 -0.99 -9.47
CA CYS A 138 14.00 0.21 -8.89
C CYS A 138 14.92 1.41 -9.11
N LEU A 139 14.35 2.54 -9.51
CA LEU A 139 15.09 3.78 -9.74
C LEU A 139 15.40 4.58 -8.47
N LEU A 140 14.80 4.21 -7.33
CA LEU A 140 14.98 4.92 -6.07
C LEU A 140 16.27 4.50 -5.40
N ASP A 141 16.91 5.44 -4.71
CA ASP A 141 17.95 5.11 -3.74
C ASP A 141 17.29 4.46 -2.51
N LEU A 142 17.58 3.17 -2.30
CA LEU A 142 17.02 2.37 -1.22
C LEU A 142 17.97 2.27 -0.04
N ALA A 143 19.05 3.06 0.05
CA ALA A 143 19.90 3.08 1.25
C ALA A 143 19.08 3.41 2.52
N SER A 144 19.44 2.85 3.67
CA SER A 144 18.63 2.95 4.90
C SER A 144 18.51 4.37 5.46
N ASP A 145 19.50 5.21 5.19
CA ASP A 145 19.53 6.64 5.51
C ASP A 145 18.74 7.51 4.51
N VAL A 146 18.51 7.01 3.28
CA VAL A 146 17.74 7.71 2.24
C VAL A 146 16.29 7.24 2.19
N PHE A 147 15.99 5.96 2.35
CA PHE A 147 14.64 5.40 2.27
C PHE A 147 14.25 4.71 3.57
N ASP A 148 14.10 5.48 4.65
CA ASP A 148 13.75 4.96 5.99
C ASP A 148 12.35 4.30 6.08
N ASP A 149 12.05 3.77 7.25
CA ASP A 149 10.79 3.08 7.58
C ASP A 149 9.54 3.97 7.58
N LYS A 150 9.72 5.29 7.45
CA LYS A 150 8.65 6.28 7.37
C LYS A 150 8.48 6.81 5.95
N LYS A 151 9.17 6.25 4.95
CA LYS A 151 9.04 6.68 3.55
C LYS A 151 8.14 5.76 2.74
N VAL A 152 7.35 6.39 1.89
CA VAL A 152 6.61 5.76 0.81
C VAL A 152 6.90 6.52 -0.47
N ALA A 153 6.98 5.82 -1.59
CA ALA A 153 7.16 6.44 -2.89
C ALA A 153 6.36 5.73 -3.98
N ARG A 154 5.96 6.51 -4.98
CA ARG A 154 5.58 5.99 -6.30
C ARG A 154 6.81 5.97 -7.17
N THR A 155 7.06 4.84 -7.81
CA THR A 155 8.19 4.61 -8.70
C THR A 155 7.76 3.72 -9.87
N ALA A 156 8.72 3.40 -10.73
CA ALA A 156 8.58 2.37 -11.75
C ALA A 156 9.58 1.23 -11.48
N MET A 157 9.13 0.00 -11.73
CA MET A 157 9.99 -1.18 -11.80
C MET A 157 9.60 -1.98 -13.05
N GLU A 158 10.56 -2.25 -13.95
CA GLU A 158 10.29 -2.93 -15.23
C GLU A 158 9.09 -2.32 -16.01
N HIS A 159 9.04 -0.97 -16.08
CA HIS A 159 7.95 -0.19 -16.68
C HIS A 159 6.57 -0.28 -16.01
N LEU A 160 6.46 -1.00 -14.89
CA LEU A 160 5.22 -1.08 -14.11
C LEU A 160 5.22 -0.02 -13.01
N SER A 161 4.06 0.62 -12.80
CA SER A 161 3.88 1.54 -11.68
C SER A 161 3.89 0.76 -10.37
N VAL A 162 4.71 1.20 -9.42
CA VAL A 162 4.86 0.56 -8.12
C VAL A 162 4.77 1.60 -7.01
N ILE A 163 3.97 1.31 -5.99
CA ILE A 163 4.13 1.97 -4.68
C ILE A 163 5.06 1.09 -3.85
N ILE A 164 6.09 1.69 -3.27
CA ILE A 164 7.04 1.00 -2.39
C ILE A 164 7.09 1.70 -1.04
N HIS A 165 7.13 0.90 0.03
CA HIS A 165 7.56 1.35 1.34
C HIS A 165 8.40 0.26 2.04
N ARG A 166 9.05 0.65 3.13
CA ARG A 166 9.97 -0.20 3.90
C ARG A 166 9.43 -0.39 5.32
N PRO A 167 8.71 -1.48 5.65
CA PRO A 167 8.26 -1.68 7.03
C PRO A 167 9.42 -1.90 8.03
N GLU A 168 10.51 -2.54 7.59
CA GLU A 168 11.71 -2.81 8.41
C GLU A 168 12.98 -2.71 7.55
N LEU A 169 14.16 -2.62 8.17
CA LEU A 169 15.44 -2.39 7.49
C LEU A 169 15.66 -3.27 6.24
N THR A 170 15.35 -4.55 6.34
CA THR A 170 15.51 -5.54 5.26
C THR A 170 14.18 -6.08 4.74
N ARG A 171 13.07 -5.33 4.91
CA ARG A 171 11.73 -5.70 4.45
C ARG A 171 11.14 -4.57 3.62
N PHE A 172 10.68 -4.88 2.42
CA PHE A 172 9.98 -3.93 1.56
C PHE A 172 8.64 -4.50 1.14
N ARG A 173 7.65 -3.61 1.05
CA ARG A 173 6.32 -3.92 0.54
C ARG A 173 6.07 -3.15 -0.74
N LEU A 174 5.62 -3.86 -1.76
CA LEU A 174 5.51 -3.40 -3.14
C LEU A 174 4.06 -3.59 -3.59
N TYR A 175 3.46 -2.54 -4.14
CA TYR A 175 2.10 -2.56 -4.67
C TYR A 175 2.18 -2.28 -6.17
N SER A 176 1.73 -3.23 -6.97
CA SER A 176 1.59 -3.09 -8.42
C SER A 176 0.13 -3.22 -8.84
N PRO A 177 -0.30 -2.66 -9.97
CA PRO A 177 -1.62 -2.91 -10.51
C PRO A 177 -1.90 -4.41 -10.63
N ARG A 178 -3.09 -4.85 -10.19
CA ARG A 178 -3.48 -6.27 -10.22
C ARG A 178 -3.41 -6.88 -11.63
N SER A 179 -3.68 -6.10 -12.67
CA SER A 179 -3.61 -6.55 -14.06
C SER A 179 -2.21 -6.98 -14.50
N SER A 180 -1.15 -6.50 -13.84
CA SER A 180 0.25 -6.84 -14.12
C SER A 180 0.87 -7.78 -13.08
N ALA A 181 0.06 -8.39 -12.21
CA ALA A 181 0.53 -9.16 -11.05
C ALA A 181 1.59 -10.21 -11.39
N GLN A 182 1.33 -11.06 -12.39
CA GLN A 182 2.23 -12.14 -12.77
C GLN A 182 3.53 -11.63 -13.42
N SER A 183 3.44 -10.58 -14.23
CA SER A 183 4.62 -9.93 -14.81
C SER A 183 5.49 -9.27 -13.74
N PHE A 184 4.87 -8.59 -12.77
CA PHE A 184 5.58 -7.97 -11.68
C PHE A 184 6.25 -9.00 -10.76
N LEU A 185 5.54 -10.07 -10.41
CA LEU A 185 6.11 -11.18 -9.66
C LEU A 185 7.33 -11.78 -10.37
N HIS A 186 7.21 -12.06 -11.68
CA HIS A 186 8.31 -12.59 -12.46
C HIS A 186 9.54 -11.67 -12.43
N ALA A 187 9.34 -10.35 -12.61
CA ALA A 187 10.42 -9.36 -12.55
C ALA A 187 11.14 -9.35 -11.20
N VAL A 188 10.41 -9.29 -10.08
CA VAL A 188 11.00 -9.27 -8.73
C VAL A 188 11.72 -10.59 -8.44
N GLN A 189 11.11 -11.72 -8.79
CA GLN A 189 11.69 -13.05 -8.56
C GLN A 189 12.97 -13.24 -9.38
N LEU A 190 12.97 -12.88 -10.67
CA LEU A 190 14.15 -12.98 -11.53
C LEU A 190 15.26 -12.05 -11.03
N SER A 191 14.92 -10.85 -10.56
CA SER A 191 15.91 -9.95 -9.99
C SER A 191 16.55 -10.54 -8.73
N LEU A 192 15.75 -11.14 -7.84
CA LEU A 192 16.23 -11.81 -6.64
C LEU A 192 17.14 -13.00 -6.97
N GLN A 193 16.81 -13.80 -7.99
CA GLN A 193 17.66 -14.91 -8.45
C GLN A 193 19.06 -14.46 -8.90
N ASN A 194 19.18 -13.24 -9.42
CA ASN A 194 20.45 -12.72 -9.94
C ASN A 194 21.38 -12.15 -8.86
N VAL A 195 20.93 -12.06 -7.60
CA VAL A 195 21.71 -11.53 -6.46
C VAL A 195 21.82 -12.53 -5.31
N SER A 196 21.28 -13.73 -5.49
CA SER A 196 21.27 -14.79 -4.47
C SER A 196 22.37 -15.81 -4.65
#